data_AF-A0A6N6L1U9-F1
#
_entry.id   AF-A0A6N6L1U9-F1
#
_cell.length_a   1.000
_cell.length_b   1.000
_cell.length_c   1.000
_cell.angle_alpha   90.00
_cell.angle_beta   90.00
_cell.angle_gamma   90.00
#
_symmetry.space_group_name_H-M   'P 1'
#
loop_
_entity.id
_entity.type
_entity.pdbx_description
1 polymer ?
#
loop_
_entity_poly.entity_id
_entity_poly.type
_entity_poly.pdbx_seq_one_letter_code
_entity_poly.pdbx_strand_id
1 'polypeptide(L)'
;MNPSIVDERTRLINGRISQIVLSLTQVGLLLVILYRAYVLQQPEANYNDIRIILGLSVFGNIFTLLYFGGWFLPVPNPRRLFLIYLGFTLFLTITLTLIYGFPAISEWPNTVLPAVLGPAIVIVLYYWIARLGHARVEKQIEE
;
A
#
# COMPACT_ATOMS: atom_id res chain seq x y z
N MET A 1 30.08 31.23 -2.95
CA MET A 1 28.84 30.62 -3.49
C MET A 1 28.05 30.15 -2.28
N ASN A 2 26.95 30.84 -1.94
CA ASN A 2 26.24 30.64 -0.67
C ASN A 2 25.40 29.34 -0.77
N PRO A 3 25.60 28.32 0.08
CA PRO A 3 24.93 27.02 -0.04
C PRO A 3 23.43 27.04 0.33
N SER A 4 22.83 28.21 0.57
CA SER A 4 21.48 28.36 1.11
C SER A 4 20.36 28.53 0.07
N ILE A 5 20.64 28.43 -1.24
CA ILE A 5 19.65 28.68 -2.31
C ILE A 5 19.33 27.40 -3.10
N VAL A 6 19.00 26.30 -2.40
CA VAL A 6 18.07 25.36 -3.02
C VAL A 6 16.70 25.97 -2.83
N ASP A 7 16.20 26.66 -3.85
CA ASP A 7 14.88 27.27 -3.87
C ASP A 7 13.83 26.23 -3.42
N GLU A 8 12.98 26.61 -2.47
CA GLU A 8 11.93 25.75 -1.91
C GLU A 8 11.03 25.18 -3.02
N ARG A 9 10.83 25.96 -4.09
CA ARG A 9 10.14 25.53 -5.31
C ARG A 9 10.84 24.37 -5.99
N THR A 10 12.16 24.43 -6.14
CA THR A 10 12.97 23.36 -6.75
C THR A 10 12.90 22.09 -5.90
N ARG A 11 12.91 22.21 -4.58
CA ARG A 11 12.76 21.05 -3.66
C ARG A 11 11.38 20.39 -3.79
N LEU A 12 10.31 21.18 -3.86
CA LEU A 12 8.95 20.68 -4.07
C LEU A 12 8.78 20.02 -5.44
N ILE A 13 9.33 20.65 -6.49
CA ILE A 13 9.28 20.11 -7.86
C ILE A 13 10.04 18.78 -7.93
N ASN A 14 11.25 18.70 -7.38
CA ASN A 14 12.02 17.47 -7.34
C ASN A 14 11.29 16.36 -6.59
N GLY A 15 10.68 16.66 -5.43
CA GLY A 15 9.86 15.69 -4.71
C GLY A 15 8.68 15.15 -5.53
N ARG A 16 7.97 16.03 -6.25
CA ARG A 16 6.86 15.63 -7.13
C ARG A 16 7.34 14.77 -8.29
N ILE A 17 8.43 15.15 -8.94
CA ILE A 17 9.01 14.39 -10.06
C ILE A 17 9.43 13.00 -9.56
N SER A 18 10.14 12.90 -8.44
CA SER A 18 10.50 11.60 -7.85
C SER A 18 9.28 10.74 -7.56
N GLN A 19 8.20 11.32 -7.03
CA GLN A 19 6.97 10.58 -6.77
C GLN A 19 6.31 10.07 -8.06
N ILE A 20 6.27 10.89 -9.11
CA ILE A 20 5.72 10.51 -10.41
C ILE A 20 6.55 9.38 -11.03
N VAL A 21 7.87 9.51 -11.03
CA VAL A 21 8.77 8.49 -11.59
C VAL A 21 8.64 7.18 -10.84
N LEU A 22 8.62 7.21 -9.50
CA LEU A 22 8.41 6.02 -8.68
C LEU A 22 7.06 5.34 -8.99
N SER A 23 6.00 6.14 -9.10
CA SER A 23 4.65 5.64 -9.43
C SER A 23 4.63 5.01 -10.82
N LEU A 24 5.32 5.63 -11.79
CA LEU A 24 5.45 5.08 -13.14
C LEU A 24 6.22 3.75 -13.15
N THR A 25 7.29 3.64 -12.34
CA THR A 25 8.02 2.37 -12.18
C THR A 25 7.12 1.29 -11.58
N GLN A 26 6.34 1.60 -10.54
CA GLN A 26 5.42 0.65 -9.92
C GLN A 26 4.34 0.18 -10.91
N VAL A 27 3.77 1.09 -11.69
CA VAL A 27 2.82 0.77 -12.77
C VAL A 27 3.49 -0.08 -13.84
N GLY A 28 4.71 0.24 -14.25
CA GLY A 28 5.48 -0.54 -15.22
C GLY A 28 5.74 -1.97 -14.75
N LEU A 29 6.17 -2.15 -13.50
CA LEU A 29 6.36 -3.47 -12.89
C LEU A 29 5.05 -4.26 -12.83
N LEU A 30 3.94 -3.62 -12.46
CA LEU A 30 2.62 -4.23 -12.48
C LEU A 30 2.22 -4.68 -13.89
N LEU A 31 2.42 -3.83 -14.90
CA LEU A 31 2.14 -4.17 -16.30
C LEU A 31 2.98 -5.35 -16.78
N VAL A 32 4.27 -5.42 -16.40
CA VAL A 32 5.14 -6.56 -16.73
C VAL A 32 4.62 -7.86 -16.08
N ILE A 33 4.17 -7.80 -14.82
CA ILE A 33 3.57 -8.94 -14.14
C ILE A 33 2.30 -9.39 -14.87
N LEU A 34 1.40 -8.46 -15.21
CA LEU A 34 0.16 -8.77 -15.93
C LEU A 34 0.44 -9.35 -17.31
N TYR A 35 1.40 -8.79 -18.04
CA TYR A 35 1.81 -9.30 -19.35
C TYR A 35 2.33 -10.73 -19.24
N ARG A 36 3.20 -11.02 -18.26
CA ARG A 36 3.73 -12.38 -18.03
C ARG A 36 2.66 -13.37 -17.60
N ALA A 37 1.73 -12.94 -16.76
CA ALA A 37 0.66 -13.78 -16.24
C ALA A 37 -0.41 -14.10 -17.29
N TYR A 38 -0.88 -13.10 -18.05
CA TYR A 38 -2.04 -13.25 -18.93
C TYR A 38 -1.69 -13.44 -20.40
N VAL A 39 -0.62 -12.80 -20.90
CA VAL A 39 -0.22 -12.92 -22.31
C VAL A 39 0.75 -14.08 -22.50
N LEU A 40 1.79 -14.17 -21.68
CA LEU A 40 2.78 -15.24 -21.78
C LEU A 40 2.40 -16.51 -21.01
N GLN A 41 1.37 -16.47 -20.16
CA GLN A 41 0.88 -17.58 -19.34
C GLN A 41 2.00 -18.31 -18.57
N GLN A 42 3.00 -17.56 -18.10
CA GLN A 42 4.14 -18.14 -17.39
C GLN A 42 3.71 -18.57 -15.98
N PRO A 43 4.30 -19.65 -15.43
CA PRO A 43 4.06 -20.03 -14.05
C PRO A 43 4.55 -18.94 -13.09
N GLU A 44 3.87 -18.80 -11.96
CA GLU A 44 4.09 -17.70 -11.00
C GLU A 44 5.53 -17.62 -10.47
N ALA A 45 6.21 -18.75 -10.41
CA ALA A 45 7.61 -18.83 -9.99
C ALA A 45 8.54 -17.95 -10.84
N ASN A 46 8.22 -17.73 -12.12
CA ASN A 46 9.09 -17.03 -13.06
C ASN A 46 9.04 -15.49 -12.96
N TYR A 47 8.12 -14.96 -12.15
CA TYR A 47 7.99 -13.52 -11.93
C TYR A 47 7.68 -13.16 -10.47
N ASN A 48 7.93 -14.11 -9.57
CA ASN A 48 7.74 -13.92 -8.13
C ASN A 48 8.72 -12.87 -7.56
N ASP A 49 9.94 -12.83 -8.10
CA ASP A 49 10.92 -11.78 -7.84
C ASP A 49 10.38 -10.38 -8.16
N ILE A 50 9.76 -10.20 -9.33
CA ILE A 50 9.15 -8.94 -9.76
C ILE A 50 7.98 -8.57 -8.84
N ARG A 51 7.14 -9.54 -8.45
CA ARG A 51 6.05 -9.33 -7.48
C ARG A 51 6.57 -8.84 -6.14
N ILE A 52 7.65 -9.43 -5.62
CA ILE A 52 8.27 -9.04 -4.35
C ILE A 52 8.84 -7.62 -4.46
N ILE A 53 9.56 -7.30 -5.54
CA ILE A 53 10.12 -5.96 -5.76
C ILE A 53 9.02 -4.91 -5.84
N LEU A 54 7.94 -5.19 -6.58
CA LEU A 54 6.77 -4.31 -6.64
C LEU A 54 6.15 -4.12 -5.25
N GLY A 55 5.92 -5.21 -4.52
CA GLY A 55 5.38 -5.17 -3.17
C GLY A 55 6.23 -4.31 -2.23
N LEU A 56 7.54 -4.56 -2.18
CA LEU A 56 8.48 -3.77 -1.38
C LEU A 56 8.46 -2.28 -1.78
N SER A 57 8.43 -1.98 -3.08
CA SER A 57 8.39 -0.61 -3.58
C SER A 57 7.11 0.11 -3.15
N VAL A 58 5.95 -0.52 -3.31
CA VAL A 58 4.64 0.08 -2.98
C VAL A 58 4.50 0.24 -1.48
N PHE A 59 4.72 -0.83 -0.70
CA PHE A 59 4.60 -0.76 0.76
C PHE A 59 5.68 0.13 1.38
N GLY A 60 6.90 0.12 0.86
CA GLY A 60 7.97 1.01 1.30
C GLY A 60 7.65 2.49 1.02
N ASN A 61 7.05 2.80 -0.13
CA ASN A 61 6.58 4.14 -0.46
C ASN A 61 5.45 4.58 0.49
N ILE A 62 4.44 3.73 0.70
CA ILE A 62 3.33 4.01 1.63
C ILE A 62 3.85 4.21 3.06
N PHE A 63 4.75 3.35 3.53
CA PHE A 63 5.40 3.47 4.84
C PHE A 63 6.13 4.82 4.97
N THR A 64 6.92 5.19 3.96
CA THR A 64 7.69 6.45 3.96
C THR A 64 6.74 7.65 3.97
N LEU A 65 5.68 7.63 3.17
CA LEU A 65 4.67 8.69 3.14
C LEU A 65 3.92 8.81 4.47
N LEU A 66 3.56 7.70 5.10
CA LEU A 66 2.86 7.71 6.39
C LEU A 66 3.76 8.17 7.54
N TYR A 67 5.03 7.74 7.56
CA TYR A 67 5.94 8.03 8.65
C TYR A 67 6.61 9.41 8.55
N PHE A 68 6.98 9.84 7.34
CA PHE A 68 7.67 11.12 7.10
C PHE A 68 6.78 12.20 6.49
N GLY A 69 5.68 11.83 5.83
CA GLY A 69 4.82 12.78 5.11
C GLY A 69 3.87 13.59 6.01
N GLY A 70 3.79 13.25 7.29
CA GLY A 70 3.45 14.09 8.45
C GLY A 70 2.14 14.89 8.50
N TRP A 71 1.43 15.11 7.39
CA TRP A 71 0.37 16.12 7.32
C TRP A 71 -0.89 15.67 6.55
N PHE A 72 -0.75 14.78 5.55
CA PHE A 72 -1.86 14.51 4.62
C PHE A 72 -2.79 13.36 5.01
N LEU A 73 -2.45 12.53 6.00
CA LEU A 73 -3.26 11.37 6.39
C LEU A 73 -3.67 11.47 7.87
N PRO A 74 -4.89 11.95 8.18
CA PRO A 74 -5.39 11.96 9.55
C PRO A 74 -5.51 10.53 10.06
N VAL A 75 -5.06 10.26 11.29
CA VAL A 75 -5.28 8.95 11.93
C VAL A 75 -6.78 8.69 11.95
N PRO A 76 -7.29 7.66 11.25
CA PRO A 76 -8.71 7.41 11.21
C PRO A 76 -9.18 7.04 12.61
N ASN A 77 -10.33 7.57 13.01
CA ASN A 77 -10.98 7.14 14.24
C ASN A 77 -11.17 5.61 14.18
N PRO A 78 -10.88 4.84 15.26
CA PRO A 78 -10.98 3.38 15.27
C PRO A 78 -12.33 2.86 14.76
N ARG A 79 -13.43 3.60 14.98
CA ARG A 79 -14.75 3.27 14.42
C ARG A 79 -14.78 3.31 12.89
N ARG A 80 -14.17 4.33 12.28
CA ARG A 80 -14.04 4.45 10.82
C ARG A 80 -13.10 3.39 10.26
N LEU A 81 -12.01 3.11 10.98
CA LEU A 81 -11.06 2.07 10.60
C LEU A 81 -11.75 0.69 10.53
N PHE A 82 -12.60 0.38 11.51
CA PHE A 82 -13.41 -0.83 11.52
C PHE A 82 -14.44 -0.88 10.39
N LEU A 83 -15.09 0.25 10.06
CA LEU A 83 -16.01 0.32 8.91
C LEU A 83 -15.29 0.11 7.57
N ILE A 84 -14.10 0.68 7.41
CA ILE A 84 -13.26 0.48 6.22
C ILE A 84 -12.87 -1.00 6.11
N TYR A 85 -12.43 -1.60 7.21
CA TYR A 85 -12.12 -3.03 7.29
C TYR A 85 -13.30 -3.88 6.86
N LEU A 86 -14.47 -3.68 7.48
CA LEU A 86 -15.68 -4.44 7.18
C LEU A 86 -16.09 -4.28 5.72
N GLY A 87 -16.04 -3.06 5.20
CA GLY A 87 -16.34 -2.78 3.79
C GLY A 87 -15.38 -3.49 2.84
N PHE A 88 -14.08 -3.47 3.12
CA PHE A 88 -13.06 -4.13 2.30
C PHE A 88 -13.21 -5.66 2.32
N THR A 89 -13.38 -6.24 3.50
CA THR A 89 -13.54 -7.68 3.68
C THR A 89 -14.84 -8.17 3.02
N LEU A 90 -15.95 -7.45 3.18
CA LEU A 90 -17.20 -7.78 2.50
C LEU A 90 -17.06 -7.67 0.99
N PHE A 91 -16.46 -6.58 0.50
CA PHE A 91 -16.24 -6.38 -0.93
C PHE A 91 -15.39 -7.50 -1.55
N LEU A 92 -14.28 -7.88 -0.91
CA LEU A 92 -13.46 -9.00 -1.37
C LEU A 92 -14.21 -10.32 -1.31
N THR A 93 -14.92 -10.59 -0.22
CA THR A 93 -15.69 -11.83 -0.05
C THR A 93 -16.77 -11.96 -1.11
N ILE A 94 -17.53 -10.90 -1.37
CA ILE A 94 -18.57 -10.87 -2.41
C ILE A 94 -17.94 -11.07 -3.79
N THR A 95 -16.90 -10.31 -4.12
CA THR A 95 -16.25 -10.38 -5.44
C THR A 95 -15.66 -11.76 -5.70
N LEU A 96 -14.96 -12.34 -4.72
CA LEU A 96 -14.37 -13.68 -4.84
C LEU A 96 -15.46 -14.75 -4.94
N THR A 97 -16.55 -14.62 -4.18
CA THR A 97 -17.69 -15.55 -4.26
C THR A 97 -18.39 -15.48 -5.61
N LEU A 98 -18.51 -14.29 -6.21
CA LEU A 98 -19.12 -14.12 -7.54
C LEU A 98 -18.27 -14.75 -8.66
N ILE A 99 -16.94 -14.73 -8.53
CA ILE A 99 -16.02 -15.25 -9.56
C ILE A 99 -15.79 -16.76 -9.39
N TYR A 100 -15.54 -17.22 -8.16
CA TYR A 100 -15.09 -18.58 -7.88
C TYR A 100 -16.17 -19.47 -7.23
N GLY A 101 -17.34 -18.91 -6.89
CA GLY A 101 -18.39 -19.60 -6.15
C GLY A 101 -18.16 -19.56 -4.64
N PHE A 102 -19.13 -20.09 -3.89
CA PHE A 102 -19.03 -20.15 -2.42
C PHE A 102 -18.15 -21.33 -2.00
N PRO A 103 -17.06 -21.09 -1.24
CA PRO A 103 -16.09 -22.15 -0.93
C PRO A 103 -16.65 -23.13 0.10
N ALA A 104 -16.29 -24.41 -0.06
CA ALA A 104 -16.54 -25.44 0.94
C ALA A 104 -15.80 -25.14 2.25
N ILE A 105 -16.35 -25.57 3.40
CA ILE A 105 -15.78 -25.30 4.73
C ILE A 105 -14.31 -25.74 4.84
N SER A 106 -13.93 -26.83 4.18
CA SER A 106 -12.56 -27.33 4.12
C SER A 106 -11.57 -26.39 3.42
N GLU A 107 -12.05 -25.51 2.55
CA GLU A 107 -11.24 -24.56 1.77
C GLU A 107 -11.19 -23.17 2.40
N TRP A 108 -11.95 -22.93 3.49
CA TRP A 108 -11.98 -21.65 4.19
C TRP A 108 -10.61 -21.16 4.66
N PRO A 109 -9.67 -22.02 5.13
CA PRO A 109 -8.33 -21.58 5.49
C PRO A 109 -7.55 -20.95 4.33
N ASN A 110 -7.86 -21.34 3.09
CA ASN A 110 -7.14 -20.89 1.89
C ASN A 110 -7.89 -19.79 1.13
N THR A 111 -9.17 -19.57 1.41
CA THR A 111 -10.04 -18.65 0.66
C THR A 111 -10.57 -17.51 1.54
N VAL A 112 -11.29 -17.86 2.61
CA VAL A 112 -11.90 -16.90 3.54
C VAL A 112 -10.84 -16.28 4.44
N LEU A 113 -9.92 -17.08 4.97
CA LEU A 113 -8.92 -16.61 5.92
C LEU A 113 -8.01 -15.52 5.32
N PRO A 114 -7.48 -15.64 4.08
CA PRO A 114 -6.72 -14.56 3.47
C PRO A 114 -7.57 -13.32 3.13
N ALA A 115 -8.84 -13.51 2.75
CA ALA A 115 -9.77 -12.41 2.45
C ALA A 115 -10.13 -11.57 3.68
N VAL A 116 -10.06 -12.16 4.88
CA VAL A 116 -10.28 -11.49 6.16
C VAL A 116 -8.96 -10.97 6.74
N LEU A 117 -7.92 -11.81 6.80
CA LEU A 117 -6.62 -11.46 7.38
C LEU A 117 -5.86 -10.43 6.56
N GLY A 118 -5.91 -10.49 5.23
CA GLY A 118 -5.22 -9.54 4.35
C GLY A 118 -5.59 -8.10 4.66
N PRO A 119 -6.88 -7.73 4.60
CA PRO A 119 -7.35 -6.41 5.02
C PRO A 119 -7.03 -6.07 6.48
N ALA A 120 -7.14 -7.04 7.40
CA ALA A 120 -6.83 -6.81 8.81
C ALA A 120 -5.36 -6.39 9.01
N ILE A 121 -4.43 -7.10 8.38
CA ILE A 121 -2.98 -6.81 8.46
C ILE A 121 -2.69 -5.43 7.89
N VAL A 122 -3.22 -5.11 6.70
CA VAL A 122 -3.02 -3.80 6.06
C VAL A 122 -3.52 -2.66 6.96
N ILE A 123 -4.70 -2.83 7.54
CA ILE A 123 -5.34 -1.79 8.36
C ILE A 123 -4.62 -1.60 9.70
N VAL A 124 -4.20 -2.70 10.35
CA VAL A 124 -3.43 -2.64 11.60
C VAL A 124 -2.08 -1.98 11.36
N LEU A 125 -1.35 -2.40 10.31
CA LEU A 125 -0.07 -1.78 9.96
C LEU A 125 -0.24 -0.30 9.64
N TYR A 126 -1.24 0.06 8.84
CA TYR A 126 -1.55 1.45 8.53
C TYR A 126 -1.77 2.28 9.80
N TYR A 127 -2.63 1.80 10.71
CA TYR A 127 -2.94 2.51 11.94
C TYR A 127 -1.69 2.73 12.81
N TRP A 128 -0.87 1.69 12.97
CA TRP A 128 0.37 1.77 13.75
C TRP A 128 1.38 2.75 13.15
N ILE A 129 1.65 2.65 11.85
CA ILE A 129 2.61 3.52 11.16
C ILE A 129 2.12 4.97 11.17
N ALA A 130 0.83 5.20 10.93
CA ALA A 130 0.23 6.53 10.97
C ALA A 130 0.36 7.15 12.38
N ARG A 131 0.09 6.37 13.43
CA ARG A 131 0.22 6.85 14.82
C ARG A 131 1.66 7.23 15.16
N LEU A 132 2.64 6.43 14.71
CA LEU A 132 4.07 6.73 14.90
C LEU A 132 4.50 7.99 14.14
N GLY A 133 4.01 8.18 12.90
CA GLY A 133 4.24 9.39 12.12
C GLY A 133 3.68 10.64 12.80
N HIS A 134 2.44 10.59 13.27
CA HIS A 134 1.81 11.70 14.03
C HIS A 134 2.58 12.04 15.30
N ALA A 135 2.92 11.03 16.13
CA ALA A 135 3.66 11.25 17.37
C ALA A 135 5.07 11.85 17.14
N ARG A 136 5.68 11.59 15.99
CA ARG A 136 6.95 12.20 15.60
C ARG A 136 6.77 13.68 15.24
N VAL A 137 5.75 14.00 14.46
CA VAL A 137 5.49 15.39 14.03
C VAL A 137 5.10 16.26 15.22
N GLU A 138 4.28 15.74 16.14
CA GLU A 138 3.91 16.44 17.38
C GLU A 138 5.16 16.83 18.19
N LYS A 139 6.10 15.90 18.36
CA LYS A 139 7.39 16.18 19.02
C LYS A 139 8.24 17.24 18.33
N GLN A 140 8.14 17.39 17.00
CA GLN A 140 8.88 18.41 16.26
C GLN A 140 8.24 19.80 16.34
N ILE A 141 6.98 19.89 16.77
CA ILE A 141 6.26 21.17 16.94
C ILE A 141 6.42 21.67 18.39
N GLU A 142 6.60 20.75 19.35
CA GLU A 142 6.84 21.07 20.77
C GLU A 142 8.29 21.52 21.07
N GLU A 143 9.25 21.20 20.20
CA GLU A 143 10.64 21.71 20.22
C GLU A 143 10.78 23.07 19.50
#